data_AF-A0A944RZP1-F1
#
_entry.id   AF-A0A944RZP1-F1
#
_cell.length_a   1.000
_cell.length_b   1.000
_cell.length_c   1.000
_cell.angle_alpha   90.00
_cell.angle_beta   90.00
_cell.angle_gamma   90.00
#
_symmetry.space_group_name_H-M   'P 1'
#
loop_
_entity.id
_entity.type
_entity.pdbx_description
1 polymer ?
#
loop_
_entity_poly.entity_id
_entity_poly.type
_entity_poly.pdbx_seq_one_letter_code
_entity_poly.pdbx_strand_id
1 'polypeptide(L)'
;MQLGESLLAIAAVVMFTVGTLQLNGMRLDGRTRMWEAEFRTTALALAQSYVEQAQTLSFDEVLTDTTARAARPVGLTPPVDFGPDAHEPTIDDYDDVDDFHAYAEDVITPRANYHVSIQATYADSSTLAPGTELSLLKWLTVAVSSPFYRDTLRVHYLCALR
;
A
#
# COMPACT_ATOMS: atom_id res chain seq x y z
N MET A 1 -14.77 40.18 51.25
CA MET A 1 -14.26 39.84 49.90
C MET A 1 -14.39 41.07 49.06
N GLN A 2 -13.27 41.74 48.76
CA GLN A 2 -13.25 42.97 47.98
C GLN A 2 -13.40 42.63 46.49
N LEU A 3 -14.17 43.42 45.77
CA LEU A 3 -14.58 43.20 44.37
C LEU A 3 -13.39 42.90 43.40
N GLY A 4 -12.19 43.38 43.73
CA GLY A 4 -10.94 43.09 43.01
C GLY A 4 -10.45 41.64 43.16
N GLU A 5 -10.62 41.01 44.31
CA GLU A 5 -10.22 39.60 44.53
C GLU A 5 -11.12 38.66 43.73
N SER A 6 -12.43 38.95 43.65
CA SER A 6 -13.38 38.18 42.83
C SER A 6 -13.11 38.31 41.34
N LEU A 7 -12.73 39.51 40.85
CA LEU A 7 -12.37 39.71 39.44
C LEU A 7 -11.11 38.93 39.06
N LEU A 8 -10.12 38.92 39.95
CA LEU A 8 -8.86 38.19 39.75
C LEU A 8 -9.09 36.67 39.78
N ALA A 9 -9.97 36.18 40.65
CA ALA A 9 -10.39 34.78 40.67
C ALA A 9 -11.12 34.37 39.37
N ILE A 10 -12.04 35.20 38.86
CA ILE A 10 -12.74 34.94 37.59
C ILE A 10 -11.74 34.90 36.42
N ALA A 11 -10.80 35.85 36.36
CA ALA A 11 -9.77 35.87 35.33
C ALA A 11 -8.88 34.62 35.37
N ALA A 12 -8.50 34.15 36.57
CA ALA A 12 -7.74 32.92 36.74
C ALA A 12 -8.52 31.68 36.26
N VAL A 13 -9.81 31.58 36.56
CA VAL A 13 -10.66 30.48 36.08
C VAL A 13 -10.79 30.49 34.56
N VAL A 14 -10.94 31.66 33.94
CA VAL A 14 -11.01 31.79 32.47
C VAL A 14 -9.70 31.36 31.84
N MET A 15 -8.55 31.84 32.32
CA MET A 15 -7.24 31.43 31.81
C MET A 15 -6.99 29.93 31.98
N PHE A 16 -7.35 29.37 33.13
CA PHE A 16 -7.24 27.95 33.39
C PHE A 16 -8.12 27.12 32.43
N THR A 17 -9.33 27.60 32.14
CA THR A 17 -10.26 26.94 31.21
C THR A 17 -9.71 26.96 29.78
N VAL A 18 -9.24 28.12 29.30
CA VAL A 18 -8.62 28.25 27.97
C VAL A 18 -7.37 27.37 27.85
N GLY A 19 -6.51 27.37 28.87
CA GLY A 19 -5.33 26.51 28.90
C GLY A 19 -5.68 25.01 28.87
N THR A 20 -6.70 24.60 29.62
CA THR A 20 -7.18 23.21 29.63
C THR A 20 -7.76 22.80 28.28
N LEU A 21 -8.52 23.68 27.61
CA LEU A 21 -9.05 23.43 26.27
C LEU A 21 -7.93 23.26 25.25
N GLN A 22 -6.90 24.12 25.29
CA GLN A 22 -5.73 24.00 24.42
C GLN A 22 -4.97 22.69 24.65
N LEU A 23 -4.74 22.30 25.91
CA LEU A 23 -4.09 21.03 26.25
C LEU A 23 -4.89 19.83 25.74
N ASN A 24 -6.22 19.87 25.88
CA ASN A 24 -7.08 18.81 25.37
C ASN A 24 -7.09 18.76 23.84
N GLY A 25 -7.11 19.91 23.16
CA GLY A 25 -6.96 19.99 21.70
C GLY A 25 -5.65 19.36 21.23
N MET A 26 -4.53 19.72 21.84
CA MET A 26 -3.21 19.13 21.52
C MET A 26 -3.18 17.62 21.76
N ARG A 27 -3.83 17.12 22.82
CA ARG A 27 -3.93 15.69 23.10
C ARG A 27 -4.77 14.94 22.06
N LEU A 28 -5.88 15.54 21.63
CA LEU A 28 -6.74 14.95 20.59
C LEU A 28 -5.99 14.90 19.25
N ASP A 29 -5.38 15.99 18.83
CA ASP A 29 -4.58 16.05 17.60
C ASP A 29 -3.43 15.05 17.62
N GLY A 30 -2.72 14.95 18.76
CA GLY A 30 -1.66 13.96 18.95
C GLY A 30 -2.14 12.52 18.82
N ARG A 31 -3.31 12.19 19.40
CA ARG A 31 -3.90 10.86 19.29
C ARG A 31 -4.34 10.54 17.87
N THR A 32 -4.98 11.47 17.17
CA THR A 32 -5.40 11.28 15.78
C THR A 32 -4.21 11.02 14.87
N ARG A 33 -3.12 11.79 15.02
CA ARG A 33 -1.87 11.56 14.26
C ARG A 33 -1.22 10.22 14.59
N MET A 34 -1.24 9.82 15.87
CA MET A 34 -0.71 8.54 16.30
C MET A 34 -1.48 7.37 15.68
N TRP A 35 -2.82 7.43 15.66
CA TRP A 35 -3.65 6.41 15.00
C TRP A 35 -3.42 6.37 13.50
N GLU A 36 -3.35 7.53 12.84
CA GLU A 36 -3.07 7.59 11.41
C GLU A 36 -1.71 6.96 11.06
N ALA A 37 -0.66 7.27 11.85
CA ALA A 37 0.67 6.69 11.67
C ALA A 37 0.66 5.17 11.85
N GLU A 38 -0.08 4.68 12.83
CA GLU A 38 -0.24 3.26 13.10
C GLU A 38 -0.93 2.54 11.92
N PHE A 39 -2.08 3.05 11.45
CA PHE A 39 -2.79 2.47 10.32
C PHE A 39 -1.97 2.50 9.03
N ARG A 40 -1.21 3.57 8.78
CA ARG A 40 -0.29 3.67 7.64
C ARG A 40 0.87 2.66 7.75
N THR A 41 1.36 2.40 8.96
CA THR A 41 2.42 1.40 9.18
C THR A 41 1.91 -0.01 8.88
N THR A 42 0.69 -0.35 9.32
CA THR A 42 0.06 -1.62 8.96
C THR A 42 -0.21 -1.73 7.46
N ALA A 43 -0.71 -0.67 6.82
CA ALA A 43 -0.90 -0.64 5.37
C ALA A 43 0.41 -0.87 4.60
N LEU A 44 1.52 -0.29 5.08
CA LEU A 44 2.85 -0.51 4.49
C LEU A 44 3.30 -1.96 4.66
N ALA A 45 3.11 -2.55 5.85
CA ALA A 45 3.45 -3.95 6.11
C ALA A 45 2.64 -4.90 5.21
N LEU A 46 1.34 -4.64 5.01
CA LEU A 46 0.52 -5.37 4.06
C LEU A 46 1.08 -5.24 2.64
N ALA A 47 1.34 -4.02 2.18
CA ALA A 47 1.89 -3.78 0.84
C ALA A 47 3.23 -4.51 0.62
N GLN A 48 4.11 -4.51 1.62
CA GLN A 48 5.38 -5.23 1.60
C GLN A 48 5.19 -6.75 1.53
N SER A 49 4.22 -7.30 2.27
CA SER A 49 3.91 -8.74 2.21
C SER A 49 3.55 -9.19 0.79
N TYR A 50 2.70 -8.44 0.09
CA TYR A 50 2.35 -8.76 -1.30
C TYR A 50 3.53 -8.60 -2.26
N VAL A 51 4.37 -7.58 -2.06
CA VAL A 51 5.61 -7.43 -2.84
C VAL A 51 6.57 -8.60 -2.60
N GLU A 52 6.72 -9.05 -1.35
CA GLU A 52 7.55 -10.20 -1.01
C GLU A 52 7.02 -11.49 -1.62
N GLN A 53 5.70 -11.71 -1.60
CA GLN A 53 5.07 -12.84 -2.27
C GLN A 53 5.37 -12.82 -3.78
N ALA A 54 5.14 -11.70 -4.45
CA ALA A 54 5.44 -11.55 -5.88
C ALA A 54 6.94 -11.75 -6.20
N GLN A 55 7.86 -11.43 -5.27
CA GLN A 55 9.30 -11.69 -5.46
C GLN A 55 9.69 -13.16 -5.36
N THR A 56 8.84 -14.01 -4.76
CA THR A 56 9.08 -15.45 -4.67
C THR A 56 8.64 -16.22 -5.90
N LEU A 57 7.77 -15.62 -6.71
CA LEU A 57 7.22 -16.23 -7.92
C LEU A 57 8.14 -16.08 -9.13
N SER A 58 7.83 -16.86 -10.16
CA SER A 58 8.53 -16.77 -11.45
C SER A 58 8.24 -15.43 -12.11
N PHE A 59 9.13 -14.99 -13.00
CA PHE A 59 8.91 -13.74 -13.71
C PHE A 59 7.75 -13.84 -14.71
N ASP A 60 7.48 -15.02 -15.28
CA ASP A 60 6.52 -15.28 -16.36
C ASP A 60 6.29 -16.80 -16.47
N GLU A 61 5.08 -17.24 -16.82
CA GLU A 61 4.66 -18.65 -16.98
C GLU A 61 5.66 -19.48 -17.82
N VAL A 62 6.24 -18.90 -18.87
CA VAL A 62 7.19 -19.59 -19.76
C VAL A 62 8.43 -20.10 -19.01
N LEU A 63 8.78 -19.45 -17.91
CA LEU A 63 9.90 -19.84 -17.06
C LEU A 63 9.51 -20.91 -16.02
N THR A 64 8.21 -21.08 -15.77
CA THR A 64 7.65 -22.05 -14.84
C THR A 64 7.60 -23.45 -15.48
N ASP A 65 7.27 -23.55 -16.77
CA ASP A 65 7.13 -24.83 -17.50
C ASP A 65 8.43 -25.34 -18.16
N THR A 66 9.44 -24.48 -18.37
CA THR A 66 10.65 -24.88 -19.12
C THR A 66 11.97 -24.55 -18.43
N THR A 67 13.02 -25.32 -18.74
CA THR A 67 14.42 -24.94 -18.43
C THR A 67 14.92 -23.75 -19.27
N ALA A 68 14.04 -23.14 -20.07
CA ALA A 68 14.39 -22.05 -20.95
C ALA A 68 14.57 -20.77 -20.14
N ARG A 69 15.78 -20.22 -20.15
CA ARG A 69 16.00 -18.83 -19.79
C ARG A 69 15.48 -17.98 -20.93
N ALA A 70 14.41 -17.21 -20.71
CA ALA A 70 13.96 -16.21 -21.67
C ALA A 70 14.98 -15.06 -21.77
N ALA A 71 16.11 -15.28 -22.45
CA ALA A 71 17.13 -14.25 -22.67
C ALA A 71 16.66 -13.12 -23.62
N ARG A 72 15.40 -13.18 -24.07
CA ARG A 72 14.74 -12.23 -24.96
C ARG A 72 13.28 -12.08 -24.57
N PRO A 73 12.67 -10.88 -24.71
CA PRO A 73 11.24 -10.67 -24.48
C PRO A 73 10.30 -11.43 -25.44
N VAL A 74 10.84 -12.24 -26.34
CA VAL A 74 10.07 -12.99 -27.33
C VAL A 74 9.55 -14.25 -26.65
N GLY A 75 8.24 -14.33 -26.50
CA GLY A 75 7.56 -15.46 -25.87
C GLY A 75 7.04 -15.18 -24.47
N LEU A 76 7.34 -14.02 -23.87
CA LEU A 76 6.71 -13.63 -22.61
C LEU A 76 5.22 -13.35 -22.80
N THR A 77 4.44 -13.47 -21.72
CA THR A 77 3.01 -13.18 -21.71
C THR A 77 2.76 -11.76 -22.23
N PRO A 78 1.93 -11.57 -23.26
CA PRO A 78 1.63 -10.24 -23.76
C PRO A 78 0.80 -9.48 -22.71
N PRO A 79 0.96 -8.15 -22.58
CA PRO A 79 0.30 -7.38 -21.52
C PRO A 79 -1.24 -7.39 -21.55
N VAL A 80 -1.85 -7.87 -22.63
CA VAL A 80 -3.31 -8.07 -22.75
C VAL A 80 -3.80 -9.34 -22.08
N ASP A 81 -2.91 -10.31 -21.90
CA ASP A 81 -3.19 -11.61 -21.29
C ASP A 81 -2.70 -11.65 -19.83
N PHE A 82 -2.35 -10.50 -19.25
CA PHE A 82 -1.99 -10.40 -17.84
C PHE A 82 -3.20 -10.64 -16.93
N GLY A 83 -2.96 -11.33 -15.82
CA GLY A 83 -3.95 -11.69 -14.84
C GLY A 83 -3.99 -13.21 -14.67
N PRO A 84 -4.69 -13.69 -13.64
CA PRO A 84 -4.62 -15.08 -13.23
C PRO A 84 -5.27 -16.00 -14.25
N ASP A 85 -4.69 -17.18 -14.40
CA ASP A 85 -5.22 -18.18 -15.29
C ASP A 85 -6.46 -18.89 -14.73
N ALA A 86 -7.16 -19.61 -15.59
CA ALA A 86 -8.37 -20.34 -15.21
C ALA A 86 -8.14 -21.41 -14.11
N HIS A 87 -6.89 -21.81 -13.89
CA HIS A 87 -6.49 -22.77 -12.86
C HIS A 87 -5.95 -22.09 -11.59
N GLU A 88 -5.94 -20.77 -11.53
CA GLU A 88 -5.38 -19.96 -10.43
C GLU A 88 -6.46 -19.05 -9.81
N PRO A 89 -7.50 -19.64 -9.19
CA PRO A 89 -8.63 -18.87 -8.69
C PRO A 89 -8.29 -17.97 -7.49
N THR A 90 -7.16 -18.22 -6.83
CA THR A 90 -6.74 -17.49 -5.64
C THR A 90 -5.28 -17.10 -5.71
N ILE A 91 -4.91 -16.08 -4.94
CA ILE A 91 -3.52 -15.58 -4.84
C ILE A 91 -2.51 -16.65 -4.37
N ASP A 92 -2.98 -17.69 -3.69
CA ASP A 92 -2.12 -18.80 -3.25
C ASP A 92 -1.77 -19.76 -4.41
N ASP A 93 -2.53 -19.69 -5.50
CA ASP A 93 -2.34 -20.50 -6.70
C ASP A 93 -1.49 -19.78 -7.76
N TYR A 94 -1.24 -18.48 -7.60
CA TYR A 94 -0.46 -17.66 -8.54
C TYR A 94 0.96 -18.18 -8.65
N ASP A 95 1.43 -18.41 -9.87
CA ASP A 95 2.76 -18.96 -10.12
C ASP A 95 3.76 -17.96 -10.72
N ASP A 96 3.26 -16.82 -11.23
CA ASP A 96 4.07 -15.75 -11.78
C ASP A 96 3.67 -14.32 -11.32
N VAL A 97 4.40 -13.31 -11.83
CA VAL A 97 4.25 -11.92 -11.38
C VAL A 97 3.07 -11.21 -12.05
N ASP A 98 2.61 -11.68 -13.21
CA ASP A 98 1.52 -11.07 -13.98
C ASP A 98 0.14 -11.48 -13.50
N ASP A 99 0.01 -12.58 -12.78
CA ASP A 99 -1.23 -12.99 -12.10
C ASP A 99 -1.75 -11.93 -11.12
N PHE A 100 -0.84 -11.12 -10.59
CA PHE A 100 -1.15 -9.99 -9.73
C PHE A 100 -1.83 -8.82 -10.47
N HIS A 101 -1.94 -8.86 -11.80
CA HIS A 101 -2.61 -7.83 -12.57
C HIS A 101 -4.11 -7.78 -12.24
N ALA A 102 -4.58 -6.58 -11.90
CA ALA A 102 -5.98 -6.31 -11.53
C ALA A 102 -6.46 -7.08 -10.28
N TYR A 103 -5.55 -7.60 -9.45
CA TYR A 103 -5.91 -8.18 -8.16
C TYR A 103 -6.48 -7.10 -7.23
N ALA A 104 -7.57 -7.43 -6.53
CA ALA A 104 -8.12 -6.57 -5.49
C ALA A 104 -8.78 -7.39 -4.38
N GLU A 105 -8.52 -6.99 -3.13
CA GLU A 105 -9.02 -7.69 -1.94
C GLU A 105 -9.27 -6.71 -0.79
N ASP A 106 -10.31 -6.99 0.00
CA ASP A 106 -10.54 -6.32 1.28
C ASP A 106 -9.95 -7.14 2.45
N VAL A 107 -8.88 -6.63 3.05
CA VAL A 107 -8.22 -7.24 4.21
C VAL A 107 -8.81 -6.66 5.50
N ILE A 108 -9.50 -7.50 6.26
CA ILE A 108 -10.09 -7.14 7.55
C ILE A 108 -9.11 -7.49 8.66
N THR A 109 -8.61 -6.48 9.36
CA THR A 109 -7.81 -6.66 10.57
C THR A 109 -8.66 -6.35 11.81
N PRO A 110 -8.27 -6.80 13.02
CA PRO A 110 -8.98 -6.43 14.25
C PRO A 110 -9.06 -4.92 14.51
N ARG A 111 -8.22 -4.11 13.86
CA ARG A 111 -8.11 -2.66 14.11
C ARG A 111 -8.67 -1.80 12.99
N ALA A 112 -8.63 -2.26 11.75
CA ALA A 112 -9.09 -1.53 10.56
C ALA A 112 -9.32 -2.45 9.36
N ASN A 113 -10.13 -1.98 8.42
CA ASN A 113 -10.32 -2.61 7.11
C ASN A 113 -9.43 -1.88 6.09
N TYR A 114 -8.81 -2.66 5.22
CA TYR A 114 -7.94 -2.17 4.15
C TYR A 114 -8.44 -2.72 2.82
N HIS A 115 -8.40 -1.89 1.79
CA HIS A 115 -8.61 -2.31 0.41
C HIS A 115 -7.27 -2.30 -0.29
N VAL A 116 -6.82 -3.48 -0.72
CA VAL A 116 -5.58 -3.70 -1.45
C VAL A 116 -5.91 -3.88 -2.92
N SER A 117 -5.19 -3.20 -3.80
CA SER A 117 -5.25 -3.40 -5.24
C SER A 117 -3.85 -3.49 -5.81
N ILE A 118 -3.60 -4.48 -6.66
CA ILE A 118 -2.28 -4.72 -7.25
C ILE A 118 -2.39 -4.62 -8.77
N GLN A 119 -1.36 -4.04 -9.37
CA GLN A 119 -1.26 -3.85 -10.80
C GLN A 119 0.15 -4.25 -11.25
N ALA A 120 0.25 -5.35 -11.99
CA ALA A 120 1.44 -5.72 -12.73
C ALA A 120 1.40 -5.11 -14.14
N THR A 121 2.53 -4.57 -14.59
CA THR A 121 2.72 -4.03 -15.96
C THR A 121 4.16 -4.31 -16.38
N TYR A 122 4.50 -4.20 -17.66
CA TYR A 122 5.91 -4.15 -18.03
C TYR A 122 6.54 -2.82 -17.61
N ALA A 123 7.86 -2.80 -17.45
CA ALA A 123 8.61 -1.58 -17.21
C ALA A 123 9.49 -1.24 -18.41
N ASP A 124 9.49 0.04 -18.80
CA ASP A 124 10.41 0.53 -19.81
C ASP A 124 11.84 0.58 -19.24
N SER A 125 12.76 -0.15 -19.87
CA SER A 125 14.17 -0.24 -19.47
C SER A 125 14.92 1.10 -19.50
N SER A 126 14.43 2.10 -20.24
CA SER A 126 15.07 3.40 -20.38
C SER A 126 14.59 4.42 -19.36
N THR A 127 13.30 4.37 -18.99
CA THR A 127 12.66 5.33 -18.08
C THR A 127 12.41 4.78 -16.69
N LEU A 128 12.53 3.45 -16.49
CA LEU A 128 12.19 2.74 -15.26
C LEU A 128 10.79 3.12 -14.76
N ALA A 129 9.85 3.13 -15.68
CA ALA A 129 8.45 3.50 -15.47
C ALA A 129 7.53 2.44 -16.08
N PRO A 130 6.24 2.42 -15.70
CA PRO A 130 5.26 1.52 -16.31
C PRO A 130 5.22 1.72 -17.83
N GLY A 131 5.30 0.61 -18.56
CA GLY A 131 5.25 0.54 -20.01
C GLY A 131 4.26 -0.51 -20.49
N THR A 132 3.92 -0.45 -21.78
CA THR A 132 2.98 -1.36 -22.44
C THR A 132 3.67 -2.35 -23.38
N GLU A 133 4.98 -2.20 -23.56
CA GLU A 133 5.78 -3.04 -24.44
C GLU A 133 6.44 -4.19 -23.67
N LEU A 134 6.61 -5.33 -24.33
CA LEU A 134 7.31 -6.49 -23.79
C LEU A 134 8.73 -6.09 -23.32
N SER A 135 9.04 -6.42 -22.07
CA SER A 135 10.30 -6.05 -21.44
C SER A 135 10.75 -7.15 -20.47
N LEU A 136 12.05 -7.18 -20.18
CA LEU A 136 12.61 -8.09 -19.16
C LEU A 136 12.42 -7.57 -17.73
N LEU A 137 11.66 -6.48 -17.59
CA LEU A 137 11.33 -5.82 -16.34
C LEU A 137 9.81 -5.73 -16.21
N LYS A 138 9.28 -6.10 -15.06
CA LYS A 138 7.87 -5.94 -14.68
C LYS A 138 7.79 -4.90 -13.55
N TRP A 139 6.86 -3.97 -13.68
CA TRP A 139 6.52 -2.94 -12.71
C TRP A 139 5.27 -3.35 -11.94
N LEU A 140 5.45 -3.58 -10.64
CA LEU A 140 4.38 -3.93 -9.71
C LEU A 140 3.98 -2.69 -8.90
N THR A 141 2.70 -2.35 -8.94
CA THR A 141 2.13 -1.28 -8.10
C THR A 141 1.15 -1.90 -7.11
N VAL A 142 1.51 -1.87 -5.83
CA VAL A 142 0.63 -2.29 -4.73
C VAL A 142 0.06 -1.04 -4.08
N ALA A 143 -1.25 -0.89 -4.14
CA ALA A 143 -1.96 0.25 -3.56
C ALA A 143 -2.86 -0.23 -2.41
N VAL A 144 -2.72 0.40 -1.25
CA VAL A 144 -3.48 0.07 -0.03
C VAL A 144 -4.22 1.30 0.47
N SER A 145 -5.54 1.21 0.58
CA SER A 145 -6.41 2.28 1.04
C SER A 145 -7.23 1.87 2.25
N SER A 146 -7.63 2.84 3.07
CA SER A 146 -8.45 2.61 4.25
C SER A 146 -9.23 3.89 4.57
N PRO A 147 -10.45 3.83 5.13
CA PRO A 147 -11.19 5.02 5.53
C PRO A 147 -10.54 5.81 6.68
N PHE A 148 -9.53 5.25 7.34
CA PHE A 148 -8.87 5.86 8.50
C PHE A 148 -7.70 6.79 8.15
N TYR A 149 -7.31 6.89 6.88
CA TYR A 149 -6.34 7.87 6.37
C TYR A 149 -6.77 8.36 4.98
N ARG A 150 -6.38 9.58 4.61
CA ARG A 150 -6.93 10.24 3.40
C ARG A 150 -6.31 9.75 2.08
N ASP A 151 -5.03 9.37 2.09
CA ASP A 151 -4.29 9.07 0.87
C ASP A 151 -4.03 7.58 0.73
N THR A 152 -4.27 7.01 -0.46
CA THR A 152 -3.87 5.65 -0.78
C THR A 152 -2.35 5.51 -0.72
N LEU A 153 -1.86 4.59 0.10
CA LEU A 153 -0.45 4.24 0.15
C LEU A 153 -0.12 3.41 -1.09
N ARG A 154 0.90 3.82 -1.86
CA ARG A 154 1.35 3.11 -3.06
C ARG A 154 2.80 2.71 -2.90
N VAL A 155 3.08 1.42 -3.07
CA VAL A 155 4.43 0.87 -3.14
C VAL A 155 4.66 0.43 -4.58
N HIS A 156 5.78 0.84 -5.12
CA HIS A 156 6.23 0.45 -6.46
C HIS A 156 7.44 -0.47 -6.32
N TYR A 157 7.40 -1.59 -7.04
CA TYR A 157 8.50 -2.54 -7.09
C TYR A 157 8.80 -2.89 -8.53
N LEU A 158 10.09 -3.01 -8.84
CA LEU A 158 10.57 -3.38 -10.17
C LEU A 158 11.14 -4.78 -10.08
N CYS A 159 10.44 -5.73 -10.69
CA CYS A 159 10.90 -7.10 -10.84
C CYS A 159 11.72 -7.22 -12.11
N ALA A 160 12.88 -7.86 -12.03
CA ALA A 160 13.75 -8.11 -13.15
C ALA A 160 13.92 -9.62 -13.33
N LEU A 161 13.96 -10.06 -14.59
CA LEU A 161 14.27 -11.44 -14.93
C LEU A 161 15.64 -11.85 -14.37
N ARG A 162 15.71 -13.01 -13.70
CA ARG A 162 16.93 -13.57 -13.07
C ARG A 162 17.56 -14.71 -13.87
#